data_AF-A0A678TQ14-F1
#
_entry.id   AF-A0A678TQ14-F1
#
_cell.length_a   1.000
_cell.length_b   1.000
_cell.length_c   1.000
_cell.angle_alpha   90.00
_cell.angle_beta   90.00
_cell.angle_gamma   90.00
#
_symmetry.space_group_name_H-M   'P 1'
#
loop_
_entity.id
_entity.type
_entity.pdbx_description
1 polymer ?
#
loop_
_entity_poly.entity_id
_entity_poly.type
_entity_poly.pdbx_seq_one_letter_code
_entity_poly.pdbx_strand_id
1 'polypeptide(L)'
;MATLPLNASSDGIIRLSTDTKIIFAIITTRVESLYWYVTRSWPLPSSEPRQRVAIPEYLKKPPGFVFRIRRHDVGAVKGYKLVWCHDGEMKPCRDLSLYESEGKTWLATSDSPFVVVFKKRGLDVYA
;
A
#
# COMPACT_ATOMS: atom_id res chain seq x y z
N MET A 1 -17.19 -5.53 19.30
CA MET A 1 -17.40 -4.16 18.76
C MET A 1 -16.23 -3.84 17.84
N ALA A 2 -16.47 -3.71 16.53
CA ALA A 2 -15.44 -3.27 15.60
C ALA A 2 -15.44 -1.74 15.57
N THR A 3 -14.38 -1.13 16.06
CA THR A 3 -14.14 0.31 15.90
C THR A 3 -13.96 0.58 14.41
N LEU A 4 -14.97 1.22 13.81
CA LEU A 4 -14.85 1.84 12.48
C LEU A 4 -13.71 2.88 12.56
N PRO A 5 -12.83 2.97 11.56
CA PRO A 5 -11.83 4.03 11.56
C PRO A 5 -12.55 5.38 11.53
N LEU A 6 -12.11 6.29 12.40
CA LEU A 6 -12.68 7.60 12.65
C LEU A 6 -12.68 8.55 11.42
N ASN A 7 -12.18 8.11 10.26
CA ASN A 7 -11.88 8.95 9.10
C ASN A 7 -12.35 8.35 7.76
N ALA A 8 -13.41 7.55 7.74
CA ALA A 8 -14.10 7.25 6.48
C ALA A 8 -14.79 8.54 6.00
N SER A 9 -14.08 9.33 5.19
CA SER A 9 -14.65 10.54 4.60
C SER A 9 -15.83 10.17 3.70
N SER A 10 -17.03 10.63 4.04
CA SER A 10 -18.25 10.35 3.28
C SER A 10 -18.32 11.11 1.94
N ASP A 11 -17.38 12.02 1.69
CA ASP A 11 -17.28 12.84 0.47
C ASP A 11 -16.54 12.15 -0.69
N GLY A 12 -16.03 10.93 -0.49
CA GLY A 12 -15.24 10.21 -1.50
C GLY A 12 -13.84 10.77 -1.74
N ILE A 13 -13.37 11.71 -0.91
CA ILE A 13 -12.05 12.33 -1.02
C ILE A 13 -11.03 11.52 -0.20
N ILE A 14 -9.95 11.09 -0.86
CA ILE A 14 -8.81 10.49 -0.18
C ILE A 14 -7.92 11.61 0.37
N ARG A 15 -7.90 11.77 1.69
CA ARG A 15 -7.03 12.74 2.38
C ARG A 15 -5.61 12.18 2.55
N LEU A 16 -4.62 13.05 2.37
CA LEU A 16 -3.22 12.70 2.63
C LEU A 16 -3.03 12.34 4.10
N SER A 17 -2.02 11.51 4.37
CA SER A 17 -1.61 11.09 5.71
C SER A 17 -2.73 10.45 6.56
N THR A 18 -3.79 9.98 5.90
CA THR A 18 -4.91 9.26 6.54
C THR A 18 -4.81 7.78 6.21
N ASP A 19 -5.09 6.93 7.20
CA ASP A 19 -5.07 5.47 7.01
C ASP A 19 -6.12 5.04 5.99
N THR A 20 -5.65 4.31 4.98
CA THR A 20 -6.43 3.87 3.83
C THR A 20 -6.15 2.40 3.50
N LYS A 21 -7.01 1.84 2.64
CA LYS A 21 -6.82 0.55 1.98
C LYS A 21 -6.56 0.78 0.50
N ILE A 22 -5.72 -0.06 -0.08
CA ILE A 22 -5.45 -0.05 -1.52
C ILE A 22 -5.92 -1.40 -2.07
N ILE A 23 -6.58 -1.37 -3.22
CA ILE A 23 -7.12 -2.54 -3.91
C ILE A 23 -6.83 -2.43 -5.40
N PHE A 24 -6.50 -3.55 -6.05
CA PHE A 24 -6.50 -3.59 -7.51
C PHE A 24 -7.94 -3.70 -8.04
N ALA A 25 -8.37 -2.72 -8.83
CA ALA A 25 -9.66 -2.74 -9.52
C ALA A 25 -9.53 -3.47 -10.87
N ILE A 26 -9.30 -4.79 -10.83
CA ILE A 26 -9.16 -5.66 -12.01
C ILE A 26 -10.03 -6.90 -11.88
N ILE A 27 -10.43 -7.47 -13.02
CA ILE A 27 -11.12 -8.77 -13.08
C ILE A 27 -10.06 -9.87 -13.09
N THR A 28 -10.24 -10.86 -12.24
CA THR A 28 -9.34 -12.01 -12.05
C THR A 28 -10.20 -13.27 -11.97
N THR A 29 -9.60 -14.42 -12.30
CA THR A 29 -10.23 -15.73 -12.15
C THR A 29 -10.31 -16.20 -10.70
N ARG A 30 -9.60 -15.53 -9.78
CA ARG A 30 -9.65 -15.84 -8.35
C ARG A 30 -10.76 -15.05 -7.66
N VAL A 31 -11.48 -15.71 -6.74
CA VAL A 31 -12.53 -15.10 -5.90
C VAL A 31 -11.94 -14.34 -4.70
N GLU A 32 -10.62 -14.13 -4.69
CA GLU A 32 -9.88 -13.50 -3.60
C GLU A 32 -10.01 -11.98 -3.66
N SER A 33 -10.07 -11.36 -2.48
CA SER A 33 -10.04 -9.90 -2.38
C SER A 33 -8.65 -9.37 -2.76
N LEU A 34 -8.58 -8.46 -3.73
CA LEU A 34 -7.31 -7.90 -4.22
C LEU A 34 -6.76 -6.75 -3.36
N TYR A 35 -7.08 -6.78 -2.06
CA TYR A 35 -6.53 -5.82 -1.11
C TYR A 35 -5.03 -6.01 -1.00
N TRP A 36 -4.33 -4.88 -0.99
CA TRP A 36 -2.92 -4.86 -0.66
C TRP A 36 -2.74 -5.26 0.80
N TYR A 37 -1.73 -6.07 1.04
CA TYR A 37 -1.29 -6.52 2.35
C TYR A 37 0.24 -6.53 2.39
N VAL A 38 0.83 -6.20 3.54
CA VAL A 38 2.29 -6.26 3.74
C VAL A 38 2.63 -7.57 4.46
N THR A 39 3.44 -8.42 3.81
CA THR A 39 3.82 -9.72 4.35
C THR A 39 4.57 -9.56 5.66
N ARG A 40 4.36 -10.47 6.61
CA ARG A 40 5.32 -10.61 7.72
C ARG A 40 6.68 -10.95 7.13
N SER A 41 7.73 -10.40 7.72
CA SER A 41 9.12 -10.70 7.37
C SER A 41 9.32 -12.21 7.37
N TRP A 42 9.42 -12.81 6.19
CA TRP A 42 9.89 -14.18 6.06
C TRP A 42 11.39 -14.16 6.38
N PRO A 43 11.95 -15.13 7.12
CA PRO A 43 13.38 -15.20 7.35
C PRO A 43 14.05 -15.61 6.03
N LEU A 44 14.26 -14.65 5.13
CA LEU A 44 15.17 -14.79 4.01
C LEU A 44 16.57 -14.43 4.51
N PRO A 45 17.62 -15.12 4.05
CA PRO A 45 18.99 -14.95 4.53
C PRO A 45 19.66 -13.65 4.07
N SER A 46 18.91 -12.67 3.55
CA SER A 46 19.48 -11.38 3.13
C SER A 46 19.43 -10.35 4.26
N SER A 47 20.39 -9.43 4.23
CA SER A 47 20.83 -8.51 5.29
C SER A 47 19.81 -7.51 5.84
N GLU A 48 18.51 -7.66 5.56
CA GLU A 48 17.39 -7.05 6.27
C GLU A 48 16.09 -7.68 5.77
N PRO A 49 15.18 -8.14 6.64
CA PRO A 49 13.94 -8.71 6.19
C PRO A 49 12.99 -7.60 5.70
N ARG A 50 13.00 -7.35 4.38
CA ARG A 50 12.07 -6.42 3.73
C ARG A 50 10.68 -7.06 3.62
N GLN A 51 9.67 -6.35 4.09
CA GLN A 51 8.29 -6.79 4.00
C GLN A 51 7.71 -6.38 2.63
N ARG A 52 7.11 -7.32 1.92
CA ARG A 52 6.62 -7.11 0.54
C ARG A 52 5.14 -6.80 0.56
N VAL A 53 4.70 -5.96 -0.38
CA VAL A 53 3.27 -5.81 -0.67
C VAL A 53 2.83 -6.97 -1.54
N ALA A 54 1.76 -7.65 -1.13
CA ALA A 54 1.20 -8.81 -1.79
C ALA A 54 -0.33 -8.78 -1.77
N ILE A 55 -0.93 -9.70 -2.54
CA ILE A 55 -2.34 -10.05 -2.45
C ILE A 55 -2.41 -11.32 -1.58
N PRO A 56 -3.23 -11.32 -0.53
CA PRO A 56 -3.34 -12.47 0.36
C PRO A 56 -4.10 -13.61 -0.32
N GLU A 57 -3.58 -14.83 -0.20
CA GLU A 57 -4.17 -16.06 -0.75
C GLU A 57 -5.52 -16.40 -0.09
N TYR A 58 -5.68 -16.06 1.20
CA TYR A 58 -6.96 -16.15 1.89
C TYR A 58 -7.03 -15.14 3.03
N LEU A 59 -8.06 -14.29 3.01
CA LEU A 59 -8.39 -13.42 4.14
C LEU A 59 -9.72 -13.82 4.74
N LYS A 60 -9.70 -14.37 5.96
CA LYS A 60 -10.91 -14.48 6.80
C LYS A 60 -11.51 -13.11 7.14
N LYS A 61 -10.70 -12.05 7.09
CA LYS A 61 -11.10 -10.67 7.41
C LYS A 61 -10.29 -9.70 6.53
N PRO A 62 -10.91 -8.63 5.99
CA PRO A 62 -10.20 -7.59 5.26
C PRO A 62 -9.04 -7.03 6.09
N PRO A 63 -7.91 -6.63 5.48
CA PRO A 63 -6.82 -6.06 6.23
C PRO A 63 -7.26 -4.73 6.88
N GLY A 64 -6.53 -4.33 7.92
CA GLY A 64 -6.71 -3.01 8.53
C GLY A 64 -6.39 -1.87 7.56
N PHE A 65 -6.69 -0.65 7.97
CA PHE A 65 -6.26 0.56 7.26
C PHE A 65 -4.81 0.82 7.66
N VAL A 66 -3.86 0.36 6.85
CA VAL A 66 -2.43 0.32 7.21
C VAL A 66 -1.55 1.06 6.20
N PHE A 67 -2.15 1.67 5.18
CA PHE A 67 -1.43 2.46 4.19
C PHE A 67 -1.76 3.93 4.35
N ARG A 68 -0.81 4.82 4.09
CA ARG A 68 -1.08 6.25 3.92
C ARG A 68 -0.41 6.75 2.65
N ILE A 69 -1.03 7.76 2.06
CA ILE A 69 -0.44 8.52 0.93
C ILE A 69 0.11 9.81 1.51
N ARG A 70 1.40 10.09 1.32
CA ARG A 70 2.03 11.34 1.77
C ARG A 70 2.57 12.11 0.57
N ARG A 71 2.62 13.44 0.68
CA ARG A 71 3.30 14.28 -0.31
C ARG A 71 4.81 14.01 -0.24
N HIS A 72 5.46 13.93 -1.40
CA HIS A 72 6.90 13.92 -1.54
C HIS A 72 7.31 15.12 -2.39
N ASP A 73 8.06 16.04 -1.79
CA ASP A 73 8.45 17.31 -2.40
C ASP A 73 9.87 17.67 -1.96
N VAL A 74 10.79 16.70 -2.11
CA VAL A 74 12.20 16.84 -1.69
C VAL A 74 13.06 16.90 -2.95
N GLY A 75 13.80 17.99 -3.11
CA GLY A 75 14.69 18.20 -4.26
C GLY A 75 13.94 18.37 -5.59
N ALA A 76 14.45 17.74 -6.64
CA ALA A 76 13.88 17.86 -8.00
C ALA A 76 12.68 16.92 -8.26
N VAL A 77 12.45 15.92 -7.41
CA VAL A 77 11.42 14.90 -7.61
C VAL A 77 10.18 15.26 -6.80
N LYS A 78 9.05 15.45 -7.50
CA LYS A 78 7.77 15.81 -6.89
C LYS A 78 6.71 14.74 -7.16
N GLY A 79 5.89 14.46 -6.16
CA GLY A 79 4.77 13.53 -6.29
C GLY A 79 4.26 13.07 -4.94
N TYR A 80 3.92 11.79 -4.86
CA TYR A 80 3.46 11.16 -3.64
C TYR A 80 4.32 9.97 -3.29
N LYS A 81 4.33 9.62 -2.01
CA LYS A 81 4.90 8.36 -1.53
C LYS A 81 3.85 7.55 -0.79
N LEU A 82 3.93 6.24 -0.94
CA LEU A 82 3.13 5.30 -0.20
C LEU A 82 3.90 4.86 1.04
N VAL A 83 3.22 4.86 2.18
CA VAL A 83 3.81 4.41 3.45
C VAL A 83 2.94 3.34 4.07
N TRP A 84 3.58 2.42 4.76
CA TRP A 84 2.93 1.39 5.58
C TRP A 84 3.08 1.75 7.06
N CYS A 85 1.94 1.90 7.73
CA CYS A 85 1.82 2.19 9.14
C CYS A 85 1.14 1.00 9.81
N HIS A 86 1.89 0.22 10.59
CA HIS A 86 1.29 -0.81 11.42
C HIS A 86 0.86 -0.17 12.74
N ASP A 87 -0.44 0.13 12.86
CA ASP A 87 -1.02 0.63 14.10
C ASP A 87 -0.89 -0.45 15.19
N GLY A 88 0.01 -0.22 16.15
CA GLY A 88 0.18 -1.10 17.29
C GLY A 88 1.51 -1.00 18.03
N GLU A 89 2.60 -0.57 17.38
CA GLU A 89 3.95 -0.77 17.96
C GLU A 89 4.83 0.50 18.07
N MET A 90 4.29 1.72 18.19
CA MET A 90 5.09 2.96 18.34
C MET A 90 6.25 3.09 17.31
N LYS A 91 6.17 2.39 16.18
CA LYS A 91 7.22 2.37 15.16
C LYS A 91 6.90 3.42 14.11
N PRO A 92 7.92 4.11 13.57
CA PRO A 92 7.71 5.01 12.45
C PRO A 92 7.16 4.23 11.27
N CYS A 93 6.19 4.81 10.56
CA CYS A 93 5.71 4.24 9.30
C CYS A 93 6.89 4.08 8.33
N ARG A 94 6.92 2.96 7.61
CA ARG A 94 7.97 2.65 6.64
C ARG A 94 7.54 3.09 5.25
N ASP A 95 8.45 3.72 4.52
CA ASP A 95 8.20 4.07 3.12
C ASP A 95 8.17 2.79 2.27
N LEU A 96 7.43 2.82 1.17
CA LEU A 96 7.42 1.74 0.18
C LEU A 96 8.29 2.10 -1.02
N SER A 97 9.10 1.14 -1.48
CA SER A 97 10.01 1.29 -2.60
C SER A 97 10.05 0.05 -3.48
N LEU A 98 10.71 0.15 -4.63
CA LEU A 98 10.94 -0.99 -5.50
C LEU A 98 12.15 -1.78 -5.02
N TYR A 99 12.02 -3.11 -5.02
CA TYR A 99 13.06 -4.04 -4.62
C TYR A 99 13.11 -5.21 -5.60
N GLU A 100 14.27 -5.46 -6.18
CA GLU A 100 14.48 -6.57 -7.11
C GLU A 100 14.87 -7.84 -6.35
N SER A 101 14.15 -8.93 -6.58
CA SER A 101 14.42 -10.23 -5.99
C SER A 101 13.82 -11.33 -6.84
N GLU A 102 14.58 -12.40 -7.06
CA GLU A 102 14.15 -13.57 -7.86
C GLU A 102 13.71 -13.16 -9.29
N GLY A 103 14.42 -12.20 -9.90
CA GLY A 103 14.10 -11.70 -11.24
C GLY A 103 12.78 -10.92 -11.32
N LYS A 104 12.19 -10.53 -10.18
CA LYS A 104 10.95 -9.77 -10.09
C LYS A 104 11.17 -8.47 -9.34
N THR A 105 10.43 -7.42 -9.74
CA THR A 105 10.37 -6.16 -9.01
C THR A 105 9.19 -6.17 -8.05
N TRP A 106 9.48 -6.05 -6.76
CA TRP A 106 8.52 -6.05 -5.67
C TRP A 106 8.35 -4.64 -5.10
N LEU A 107 7.13 -4.27 -4.72
CA LEU A 107 6.94 -3.15 -3.82
C LEU A 107 7.19 -3.62 -2.38
N ALA A 108 8.11 -2.99 -1.67
CA ALA A 108 8.57 -3.44 -0.36
C ALA A 108 8.92 -2.27 0.58
N THR A 109 8.96 -2.52 1.87
CA THR A 109 9.37 -1.54 2.88
C THR A 109 10.83 -1.13 2.69
N SER A 110 11.12 0.17 2.81
CA SER A 110 12.44 0.77 2.64
C SER A 110 12.53 2.09 3.42
N ASP A 111 13.75 2.58 3.64
CA ASP A 111 13.99 3.93 4.21
C ASP A 111 13.98 5.04 3.15
N SER A 112 14.01 4.66 1.87
CA SER A 112 13.86 5.58 0.74
C SER A 112 12.60 5.26 -0.07
N PRO A 113 11.72 6.24 -0.33
CA PRO A 113 10.44 6.01 -1.01
C PRO A 113 10.60 5.90 -2.53
N PHE A 114 9.75 5.08 -3.15
CA PHE A 114 9.46 5.21 -4.57
C PHE A 114 8.37 6.26 -4.78
N VAL A 115 8.68 7.31 -5.56
CA VAL A 115 7.76 8.42 -5.81
C VAL A 115 6.80 8.05 -6.92
N VAL A 116 5.51 8.24 -6.66
CA VAL A 116 4.40 7.89 -7.57
C VAL A 116 3.54 9.11 -7.89
N VAL A 117 2.84 9.03 -9.00
CA VAL A 117 1.76 9.94 -9.39
C VAL A 117 0.47 9.13 -9.59
N PHE A 118 -0.66 9.72 -9.21
CA PHE A 118 -1.96 9.07 -9.41
C PHE A 118 -2.61 9.59 -10.68
N LYS A 119 -2.85 8.69 -11.64
CA LYS A 119 -3.61 8.99 -12.86
C LYS A 119 -5.00 8.39 -12.72
N LYS A 120 -6.04 9.21 -12.87
CA LYS A 120 -7.41 8.73 -12.95
C LYS A 120 -7.57 7.86 -14.19
N ARG A 121 -8.11 6.64 -14.04
CA ARG A 121 -8.49 5.81 -15.18
C ARG A 121 -9.61 6.54 -15.93
N GLY A 122 -9.40 6.81 -17.22
CA GLY A 122 -10.48 7.31 -18.09
C GLY A 122 -11.57 6.24 -18.19
N LEU A 123 -12.82 6.64 -18.00
CA LEU A 123 -13.93 5.88 -18.53
C LEU A 123 -13.95 6.18 -20.03
N ASP A 124 -13.34 5.32 -20.84
CA ASP A 124 -13.68 5.32 -22.26
C ASP A 124 -15.15 4.88 -22.30
N VAL A 125 -16.03 5.86 -22.49
CA VAL A 125 -17.44 5.62 -22.80
C VAL A 125 -17.41 4.97 -24.18
N TYR A 126 -17.60 3.65 -24.24
CA TYR A 126 -17.97 2.99 -25.48
C TYR A 126 -19.29 3.62 -25.92
N ALA A 127 -19.20 4.50 -26.92
CA ALA A 127 -20.33 5.05 -27.66
C ALA A 127 -20.85 4.00 -28.66
#